data_AF-A0A920GKS4-F1
#
_entry.id   AF-A0A920GKS4-F1
#
_cell.length_a   1.000
_cell.length_b   1.000
_cell.length_c   1.000
_cell.angle_alpha   90.00
_cell.angle_beta   90.00
_cell.angle_gamma   90.00
#
_symmetry.space_group_name_H-M   'P 1'
#
loop_
_entity.id
_entity.type
_entity.pdbx_description
1 polymer ?
#
loop_
_entity_poly.entity_id
_entity_poly.type
_entity_poly.pdbx_seq_one_letter_code
_entity_poly.pdbx_strand_id
1 'polypeptide(L)' 'MALGGLRDLSIIATPPARRLSIKTFIREHSIALIKEAVLRETLRGGQVFYLHNEVKTIDEAARKLGELCRNSLLALPMGN' A
#
# COMPACT_ATOMS: atom_id res chain seq x y z
N MET A 1 -3.34 6.39 29.46
CA MET A 1 -2.41 7.51 29.24
C MET A 1 -1.45 7.55 30.42
N ALA A 2 -0.20 7.10 30.25
CA ALA A 2 0.80 7.03 31.32
C ALA A 2 2.22 7.35 30.79
N LEU A 3 2.32 8.24 29.78
CA LEU A 3 3.59 8.69 29.19
C LEU A 3 3.73 10.22 29.20
N GLY A 4 2.77 10.95 29.80
CA GLY A 4 2.71 12.41 29.74
C GLY A 4 3.63 13.16 30.71
N GLY A 5 4.52 12.49 31.44
CA GLY A 5 5.23 13.10 32.57
C GLY A 5 6.69 13.50 32.34
N LEU A 6 7.39 12.98 31.33
CA LEU A 6 8.86 13.09 31.28
C LEU A 6 9.48 13.38 29.90
N ARG A 7 8.69 13.64 28.85
CA ARG A 7 9.24 14.05 27.55
C ARG A 7 8.36 15.10 26.88
N ASP A 8 8.95 16.24 26.56
CA ASP A 8 8.39 17.22 25.64
C ASP A 8 8.29 16.60 24.24
N LEU A 9 7.12 16.07 23.91
CA LEU A 9 6.82 15.58 22.57
C LEU A 9 6.32 16.75 21.74
N SER A 10 7.16 17.26 20.85
CA SER A 10 6.71 18.18 19.80
C SER A 10 5.94 17.38 18.75
N ILE A 11 4.63 17.54 18.72
CA ILE A 11 3.75 16.90 17.73
C ILE A 11 3.46 17.92 16.63
N ILE A 12 3.94 17.67 15.42
CA ILE A 12 3.51 18.41 14.23
C ILE A 12 2.21 17.76 13.74
N ALA A 13 1.08 18.30 14.19
CA ALA A 13 -0.25 17.72 13.96
C ALA A 13 -0.97 18.28 12.72
N THR A 14 -0.40 19.25 12.01
CA THR A 14 -1.08 19.91 10.88
C THR A 14 -0.99 19.04 9.62
N PRO A 15 -2.07 18.37 9.19
CA PRO A 15 -2.07 17.67 7.91
C PRO A 15 -2.01 18.69 6.77
N PRO A 16 -1.45 18.32 5.60
CA PRO A 16 -1.46 19.17 4.42
C PRO A 16 -2.89 19.58 4.05
N ALA A 17 -3.06 20.85 3.67
CA ALA A 17 -4.33 21.33 3.13
C ALA A 17 -4.74 20.47 1.91
N ARG A 18 -5.99 20.02 1.86
CA ARG A 18 -6.58 19.13 0.84
C ARG A 18 -6.21 17.63 0.92
N ARG A 19 -5.80 17.12 2.09
CA ARG A 19 -5.77 15.67 2.31
C ARG A 19 -7.19 15.10 2.22
N LEU A 20 -7.44 14.25 1.23
CA LEU A 20 -8.70 13.50 1.12
C LEU A 20 -8.68 12.32 2.09
N SER A 21 -9.84 11.99 2.66
CA SER A 21 -10.00 10.80 3.50
C SER A 21 -9.72 9.53 2.70
N ILE A 22 -8.99 8.60 3.30
CA ILE A 22 -8.71 7.28 2.72
C ILE A 22 -10.01 6.46 2.81
N LYS A 23 -10.42 5.84 1.71
CA LYS A 23 -11.54 4.88 1.68
C LYS A 23 -11.00 3.48 1.98
N THR A 24 -11.35 2.92 3.13
CA THR A 24 -10.89 1.60 3.56
C THR A 24 -11.98 0.56 3.33
N PHE A 25 -11.61 -0.57 2.73
CA PHE A 25 -12.50 -1.71 2.50
C PHE A 25 -11.85 -2.98 3.05
N ILE A 26 -12.66 -3.84 3.69
CA ILE A 26 -12.23 -5.15 4.15
C ILE A 26 -12.95 -6.18 3.28
N ARG A 27 -12.18 -7.02 2.59
CA ARG A 27 -12.70 -8.07 1.70
C ARG A 27 -11.79 -9.29 1.78
N GLU A 28 -12.34 -10.44 1.43
CA GLU A 28 -11.54 -11.64 1.23
C GLU A 28 -10.58 -11.46 0.04
N HIS A 29 -9.48 -12.20 0.08
CA HIS A 29 -8.47 -12.16 -0.96
C HIS A 29 -9.05 -12.70 -2.27
N SER A 30 -9.22 -11.83 -3.27
CA SER A 30 -9.70 -12.17 -4.59
C SER A 30 -8.81 -11.56 -5.66
N ILE A 31 -8.36 -12.40 -6.59
CA ILE A 31 -7.50 -12.00 -7.71
C ILE A 31 -8.21 -10.97 -8.60
N ALA A 32 -9.52 -11.14 -8.81
CA ALA A 32 -10.33 -10.21 -9.61
C ALA A 32 -10.38 -8.81 -8.97
N LEU A 33 -10.53 -8.75 -7.64
CA LEU A 33 -10.54 -7.50 -6.88
C LEU A 33 -9.20 -6.77 -6.96
N ILE A 34 -8.10 -7.51 -6.79
CA ILE A 34 -6.75 -6.95 -6.87
C ILE A 34 -6.51 -6.36 -8.26
N LYS A 35 -6.90 -7.09 -9.32
CA LYS A 35 -6.77 -6.61 -10.70
C LYS A 35 -7.57 -5.32 -10.95
N GLU A 36 -8.82 -5.27 -10.52
CA GLU A 36 -9.66 -4.06 -10.66
C GLU A 36 -9.05 -2.87 -9.90
N ALA A 37 -8.60 -3.09 -8.66
CA ALA A 37 -8.00 -2.04 -7.84
C ALA A 37 -6.71 -1.49 -8.47
N VAL A 38 -5.84 -2.37 -8.98
CA VAL A 38 -4.59 -1.97 -9.65
C VAL A 38 -4.87 -1.23 -10.94
N LEU A 39 -5.79 -1.70 -11.77
CA LEU A 39 -6.16 -1.02 -13.02
C LEU A 39 -6.75 0.36 -12.75
N ARG A 40 -7.63 0.49 -11.75
CA ARG A 40 -8.26 1.76 -11.40
C ARG A 40 -7.25 2.82 -10.99
N GLU A 41 -6.23 2.46 -10.22
CA GLU A 41 -5.18 3.40 -9.81
C GLU A 41 -4.17 3.66 -10.93
N THR A 42 -3.82 2.63 -11.72
CA THR A 42 -2.94 2.78 -12.90
C THR A 42 -3.55 3.74 -13.93
N LEU A 43 -4.87 3.66 -14.17
CA LEU A 43 -5.59 4.57 -15.07
C LEU A 43 -5.58 6.04 -14.60
N ARG A 44 -5.39 6.27 -13.30
CA ARG A 44 -5.26 7.62 -12.73
C ARG A 44 -3.81 8.11 -12.72
N GLY A 45 -2.86 7.31 -13.22
CA GLY A 45 -1.42 7.57 -13.14
C GLY A 45 -0.86 7.43 -11.73
N GLY A 46 -1.57 6.75 -10.84
CA GLY A 46 -1.15 6.51 -9.46
C GLY A 46 -0.21 5.31 -9.31
N GLN A 47 0.26 5.11 -8.09
CA GLN A 47 1.07 3.96 -7.69
C GLN A 47 0.30 3.12 -6.67
N VAL A 48 0.56 1.81 -6.68
CA VAL A 48 -0.12 0.85 -5.80
C VAL A 48 0.90 0.17 -4.90
N PHE A 49 0.60 0.14 -3.60
CA PHE A 49 1.36 -0.65 -2.64
C PHE A 49 0.68 -2.01 -2.42
N TYR A 50 1.45 -3.09 -2.58
CA TYR A 50 1.03 -4.45 -2.26
C TYR A 50 1.92 -4.97 -1.13
N LEU A 51 1.34 -5.25 0.03
CA LEU A 51 2.08 -5.76 1.18
C LEU A 51 2.03 -7.28 1.18
N HIS A 52 3.22 -7.90 1.23
CA HIS A 52 3.38 -9.33 1.39
C HIS A 52 4.33 -9.58 2.57
N ASN A 53 3.88 -10.34 3.57
CA ASN A 53 4.58 -10.42 4.86
C ASN A 53 5.84 -11.30 4.80
N GLU A 54 5.90 -12.27 3.88
CA GLU A 54 6.98 -13.24 3.81
C GLU A 54 7.96 -12.90 2.68
N VAL A 55 9.16 -12.45 3.03
CA VAL A 55 10.21 -12.13 2.05
C VAL A 55 10.56 -13.34 1.17
N LYS A 56 10.52 -14.56 1.71
CA LYS A 56 10.86 -15.79 0.95
C LYS A 56 9.94 -16.05 -0.25
N THR A 57 8.69 -15.60 -0.19
CA THR A 57 7.66 -15.86 -1.20
C THR A 57 7.27 -14.60 -1.98
N ILE A 58 7.96 -13.48 -1.74
CA ILE A 58 7.66 -12.19 -2.37
C ILE A 58 7.88 -12.23 -3.89
N ASP A 59 8.90 -12.93 -4.37
CA ASP A 59 9.19 -13.06 -5.81
C ASP A 59 8.09 -13.82 -6.54
N GLU A 60 7.52 -14.84 -5.91
CA GLU A 60 6.41 -15.59 -6.49
C GLU A 60 5.14 -14.72 -6.56
N ALA A 61 4.87 -13.96 -5.51
CA ALA A 61 3.76 -13.00 -5.49
C ALA A 61 3.95 -11.90 -6.55
N ALA A 62 5.17 -11.37 -6.68
CA ALA A 62 5.54 -10.38 -7.68
C ALA A 62 5.32 -10.89 -9.10
N ARG A 63 5.74 -12.12 -9.39
CA ARG A 63 5.52 -12.77 -10.68
C ARG A 63 4.03 -12.94 -10.98
N LYS A 64 3.25 -13.44 -10.02
CA LYS A 64 1.78 -13.57 -10.16
C LYS A 64 1.12 -12.22 -10.44
N LEU A 65 1.52 -11.18 -9.73
CA LEU A 65 1.02 -9.82 -9.94
C LEU A 65 1.44 -9.25 -11.30
N GLY A 66 2.67 -9.50 -11.74
CA GLY A 66 3.16 -9.08 -13.07
C GLY A 66 2.40 -9.75 -14.22
N GLU A 67 2.08 -11.05 -14.09
CA GLU A 67 1.26 -11.76 -15.07
C GLU A 67 -0.18 -11.23 -15.12
N LEU A 68 -0.74 -10.90 -13.94
CA LEU A 68 -2.10 -10.38 -13.78
C LEU A 68 -2.26 -8.94 -14.31
N CYS A 69 -1.25 -8.11 -14.08
CA CYS A 69 -1.24 -6.67 -14.31
C CYS A 69 -0.13 -6.27 -15.28
N ARG A 70 -0.16 -6.86 -16.49
CA ARG A 70 0.84 -6.66 -17.56
C ARG A 70 1.09 -5.19 -17.97
N ASN A 71 0.19 -4.28 -17.60
CA ASN A 71 0.25 -2.85 -17.91
C ASN A 71 0.87 -1.99 -16.80
N SER A 72 1.27 -2.57 -15.66
CA SER A 72 1.80 -1.85 -14.51
C SER A 72 3.27 -2.21 -14.29
N LEU A 73 4.14 -1.21 -14.17
CA LEU A 73 5.55 -1.41 -13.81
C LEU A 73 5.63 -1.83 -12.33
N LEU A 74 6.17 -3.02 -12.07
CA LEU A 74 6.30 -3.57 -10.72
C LEU A 74 7.72 -3.33 -10.20
N ALA A 75 7.85 -2.68 -9.05
CA ALA A 75 9.11 -2.48 -8.34
C ALA A 75 9.06 -3.19 -6.99
N LEU A 76 10.09 -3.95 -6.66
CA LEU A 76 10.21 -4.69 -5.40
C LEU A 76 11.18 -3.97 -4.46
N PRO A 77 10.69 -3.21 -3.46
CA PRO A 77 11.54 -2.70 -2.41
C PRO A 77 11.90 -3.85 -1.47
N MET A 78 13.13 -4.34 -1.55
CA MET A 78 13.70 -5.26 -0.56
C MET A 78 14.07 -4.44 0.67
N GLY A 79 13.43 -4.71 1.81
CA GLY A 79 13.87 -4.20 3.11
C GLY A 79 15.05 -5.03 3.62
N ASN A 80 16.11 -4.37 4.12
CA ASN A 80 17.21 -5.02 4.83
C ASN A 80 16.76 -5.58 6.18
#